data_AF-A0A257AR91-F1
#
_entry.id   AF-A0A257AR91-F1
#
_cell.length_a   1.000
_cell.length_b   1.000
_cell.length_c   1.000
_cell.angle_alpha   90.00
_cell.angle_beta   90.00
_cell.angle_gamma   90.00
#
_symmetry.space_group_name_H-M   'P 1'
#
loop_
_entity.id
_entity.type
_entity.pdbx_description
1 polymer ?
#
loop_
_entity_poly.entity_id
_entity_poly.type
_entity_poly.pdbx_seq_one_letter_code
_entity_poly.pdbx_strand_id
1 'polypeptide(L)'
;MEKHIIFFLAEDDLSYSIAAILDELIGELDGGVKLSSQRYLGAILTELKIALRPNSARRCDTLKVIVYSISELYKERYKPVFNIPLFPAVSLGGCDYFGEEAVDMASELYSMLISSRGRLNSEQVVDRLLRRARKMGSFNGVEAKRSEESKVYGGSPAVAGLCKHVFEELMRKLDKLKLEKKIDDVKYEKLRGIYVKLLGIRLLDVG
;
A
#
# COMPACT_ATOMS: atom_id res chain seq x y z
N MET A 1 -1.72 13.80 -1.47
CA MET A 1 -0.91 12.57 -1.35
C MET A 1 -1.42 11.78 -0.16
N GLU A 2 -1.51 10.46 -0.27
CA GLU A 2 -1.74 9.60 0.88
C GLU A 2 -0.59 9.79 1.88
N LYS A 3 -0.94 9.94 3.17
CA LYS A 3 0.00 10.32 4.24
C LYS A 3 0.41 9.14 5.10
N HIS A 4 0.36 7.94 4.52
CA HIS A 4 0.46 6.68 5.25
C HIS A 4 1.60 5.86 4.66
N ILE A 5 2.35 5.22 5.54
CA ILE A 5 3.34 4.21 5.17
C ILE A 5 2.71 2.87 5.50
N ILE A 6 2.67 1.94 4.54
CA ILE A 6 2.02 0.65 4.75
C ILE A 6 3.07 -0.44 4.54
N PHE A 7 3.39 -1.18 5.60
CA PHE A 7 4.23 -2.37 5.55
C PHE A 7 3.37 -3.61 5.44
N PHE A 8 3.80 -4.54 4.60
CA PHE A 8 3.21 -5.86 4.42
C PHE A 8 4.28 -6.90 4.76
N LEU A 9 4.04 -7.65 5.82
CA LEU A 9 5.00 -8.58 6.43
C LEU A 9 4.44 -10.00 6.38
N ALA A 10 5.32 -10.98 6.20
CA ALA A 10 5.04 -12.41 6.32
C ALA A 10 5.96 -13.05 7.39
N GLU A 11 5.95 -14.36 7.54
CA GLU A 11 6.78 -15.09 8.51
C GLU A 11 8.16 -15.43 7.91
N ASP A 12 8.91 -14.40 7.50
CA ASP A 12 10.25 -14.50 6.91
C ASP A 12 11.28 -13.57 7.59
N ASP A 13 12.56 -13.84 7.37
CA ASP A 13 13.67 -13.14 8.05
C ASP A 13 13.68 -11.62 7.81
N LEU A 14 13.37 -11.17 6.58
CA LEU A 14 13.34 -9.74 6.26
C LEU A 14 12.11 -9.07 6.90
N SER A 15 10.98 -9.77 6.93
CA SER A 15 9.79 -9.32 7.65
C SER A 15 10.03 -9.20 9.15
N TYR A 16 10.74 -10.15 9.76
CA TYR A 16 11.15 -10.06 11.17
C TYR A 16 12.12 -8.90 11.42
N SER A 17 13.03 -8.62 10.47
CA SER A 17 13.92 -7.46 10.55
C SER A 17 13.12 -6.14 10.56
N ILE A 18 12.15 -5.98 9.66
CA ILE A 18 11.28 -4.78 9.66
C ILE A 18 10.49 -4.68 10.97
N ALA A 19 9.92 -5.78 11.45
CA ALA A 19 9.19 -5.79 12.71
C ALA A 19 10.07 -5.33 13.89
N ALA A 20 11.31 -5.85 13.97
CA ALA A 20 12.27 -5.45 15.00
C ALA A 20 12.62 -3.95 14.93
N ILE A 21 12.85 -3.41 13.72
CA ILE A 21 13.12 -1.96 13.53
C ILE A 21 11.93 -1.12 14.00
N LEU A 22 10.70 -1.54 13.67
CA LEU A 22 9.49 -0.83 14.07
C LEU A 22 9.24 -0.92 15.57
N ASP A 23 9.50 -2.07 16.20
CA ASP A 23 9.39 -2.25 17.65
C ASP A 23 10.41 -1.38 18.40
N GLU A 24 11.66 -1.33 17.91
CA GLU A 24 12.69 -0.44 18.45
C GLU A 24 12.28 1.03 18.31
N LEU A 25 11.75 1.42 17.15
CA LEU A 25 11.21 2.76 16.91
C LEU A 25 10.11 3.12 17.93
N ILE A 26 9.20 2.20 18.23
CA ILE A 26 8.14 2.41 19.24
C ILE A 26 8.77 2.66 20.61
N GLY A 27 9.77 1.86 20.99
CA GLY A 27 10.48 2.00 22.26
C GLY A 27 11.16 3.35 22.43
N GLU A 28 11.90 3.79 21.41
CA GLU A 28 12.65 5.05 21.41
C GLU A 28 11.74 6.31 21.42
N LEU A 29 10.51 6.18 20.95
CA LEU A 29 9.54 7.30 20.91
C LEU A 29 8.78 7.52 22.23
N ASP A 30 9.05 6.72 23.27
CA ASP A 30 8.64 6.92 24.67
C ASP A 30 7.22 7.48 24.88
N GLY A 31 6.21 6.73 24.44
CA GLY A 31 4.79 7.10 24.59
C GLY A 31 4.25 8.10 23.55
N GLY A 32 5.11 8.56 22.63
CA GLY A 32 4.73 9.34 21.45
C GLY A 32 3.97 8.54 20.37
N VAL A 33 3.73 7.25 20.59
CA VAL A 33 3.06 6.35 19.64
C VAL A 33 1.75 5.83 20.23
N LYS A 34 0.65 5.99 19.50
CA LYS A 34 -0.61 5.31 19.80
C LYS A 34 -0.77 4.10 18.89
N LEU A 35 -0.95 2.94 19.49
CA LEU A 35 -1.12 1.66 18.79
C LEU A 35 -2.58 1.23 18.80
N SER A 36 -3.05 0.70 17.69
CA SER A 36 -4.31 -0.05 17.63
C SER A 36 -4.14 -1.24 16.71
N SER A 37 -4.71 -2.38 17.08
CA SER A 37 -4.60 -3.61 16.30
C SER A 37 -5.98 -4.22 16.04
N GLN A 38 -6.15 -4.80 14.86
CA GLN A 38 -7.33 -5.52 14.45
C GLN A 38 -6.95 -6.84 13.80
N ARG A 39 -7.59 -7.93 14.22
CA ARG A 39 -7.32 -9.27 13.69
C ARG A 39 -8.30 -9.61 12.58
N TYR A 40 -7.77 -10.21 11.53
CA TYR A 40 -8.48 -10.78 10.39
C TYR A 40 -8.05 -12.24 10.21
N LEU A 41 -8.74 -12.97 9.33
CA LEU A 41 -8.37 -14.35 9.05
C LEU A 41 -6.98 -14.42 8.41
N GLY A 42 -6.01 -14.95 9.15
CA GLY A 42 -4.63 -15.11 8.66
C GLY A 42 -3.84 -13.80 8.56
N ALA A 43 -4.34 -12.68 9.10
CA ALA A 43 -3.64 -11.41 9.09
C ALA A 43 -3.97 -10.56 10.33
N ILE A 44 -3.00 -9.77 10.79
CA ILE A 44 -3.16 -8.77 11.83
C ILE A 44 -2.82 -7.41 11.22
N LEU A 45 -3.76 -6.47 11.34
CA LEU A 45 -3.56 -5.07 11.00
C LEU A 45 -3.16 -4.32 12.25
N THR A 46 -1.98 -3.73 12.26
CA THR A 46 -1.51 -2.86 13.34
C THR A 46 -1.34 -1.44 12.78
N GLU A 47 -2.04 -0.48 13.38
CA GLU A 47 -1.85 0.94 13.08
C GLU A 47 -1.02 1.60 14.18
N LEU A 48 0.05 2.28 13.76
CA LEU A 48 0.89 3.13 14.59
C LEU A 48 0.61 4.58 14.23
N LYS A 49 0.15 5.36 15.21
CA LYS A 49 -0.02 6.82 15.09
C LYS A 49 1.09 7.50 15.88
N ILE A 50 2.11 7.94 15.17
CA ILE A 50 3.31 8.55 15.73
C ILE A 50 3.12 10.06 15.79
N ALA A 51 3.12 10.62 17.00
CA ALA A 51 3.11 12.06 17.20
C ALA A 51 4.47 12.66 16.81
N LEU A 52 4.49 13.52 15.79
CA LEU A 52 5.69 14.19 15.35
C LEU A 52 5.94 15.45 16.18
N ARG A 53 7.21 15.84 16.30
CA ARG A 53 7.59 17.07 17.00
C ARG A 53 6.96 18.29 16.32
N PRO A 54 6.52 19.30 17.08
CA PRO A 54 5.89 20.48 16.51
C PRO A 54 6.80 21.17 15.50
N ASN A 55 6.28 21.48 14.32
CA ASN A 55 7.03 22.19 13.28
C ASN A 55 7.34 23.65 13.68
N SER A 56 8.02 24.41 12.81
CA SER A 56 8.33 25.83 13.05
C SER A 56 7.08 26.69 13.27
N ALA A 57 5.92 26.27 12.74
CA ALA A 57 4.61 26.89 12.95
C ALA A 57 3.87 26.38 14.21
N ARG A 58 4.56 25.63 15.10
CA ARG A 58 4.01 24.99 16.32
C ARG A 58 2.82 24.05 16.07
N ARG A 59 2.62 23.58 14.84
CA ARG A 59 1.61 22.56 14.55
C ARG A 59 2.16 21.19 14.88
N CYS A 60 1.42 20.44 15.70
CA CYS A 60 1.63 19.02 15.89
C CYS A 60 1.04 18.27 14.71
N ASP A 61 1.79 17.30 14.19
CA ASP A 61 1.34 16.43 13.10
C ASP A 61 1.48 14.98 13.53
N THR A 62 0.79 14.07 12.85
CA THR A 62 0.82 12.64 13.16
C THR A 62 1.19 11.87 11.91
N LEU A 63 2.25 11.08 11.98
CA LEU A 63 2.56 10.09 10.95
C LEU A 63 1.77 8.82 11.23
N LYS A 64 1.07 8.31 10.22
CA LYS A 64 0.39 7.01 10.30
C LYS A 64 1.24 5.96 9.60
N VAL A 65 1.66 4.95 10.35
CA VAL A 65 2.27 3.74 9.81
C VAL A 65 1.28 2.59 10.02
N ILE A 66 1.07 1.79 8.98
CA ILE A 66 0.17 0.65 8.98
C ILE A 66 1.02 -0.59 8.71
N VAL A 67 0.81 -1.65 9.48
CA VAL A 67 1.53 -2.91 9.32
C VAL A 67 0.51 -4.02 9.18
N TYR A 68 0.55 -4.72 8.05
CA TYR A 68 -0.15 -5.99 7.86
C TYR A 68 0.82 -7.12 8.15
N SER A 69 0.65 -7.82 9.26
CA SER A 69 1.37 -9.05 9.58
C SER A 69 0.54 -10.24 9.13
N ILE A 70 1.00 -10.98 8.13
CA ILE A 70 0.24 -12.05 7.48
C ILE A 70 0.87 -13.38 7.83
N SER A 71 0.03 -14.34 8.19
CA SER A 71 0.51 -15.70 8.42
C SER A 71 0.97 -16.35 7.11
N GLU A 72 2.03 -17.15 7.21
CA GLU A 72 2.63 -17.86 6.08
C GLU A 72 1.61 -18.64 5.25
N LEU A 73 0.64 -19.28 5.93
CA LEU A 73 -0.44 -20.06 5.31
C LEU A 73 -1.35 -19.23 4.39
N TYR A 74 -1.39 -17.91 4.56
CA TYR A 74 -2.27 -17.00 3.85
C TYR A 74 -1.53 -16.05 2.91
N LYS A 75 -0.20 -16.02 2.91
CA LYS A 75 0.60 -15.03 2.15
C LYS A 75 0.23 -14.96 0.67
N GLU A 76 0.10 -16.11 0.00
CA GLU A 76 -0.21 -16.19 -1.43
C GLU A 76 -1.62 -15.70 -1.74
N ARG A 77 -2.56 -15.83 -0.79
CA ARG A 77 -3.92 -15.31 -0.94
C ARG A 77 -3.97 -13.78 -0.81
N TYR A 78 -3.05 -13.19 -0.04
CA TYR A 78 -3.02 -11.75 0.21
C TYR A 78 -2.20 -10.96 -0.79
N LYS A 79 -1.24 -11.57 -1.50
CA LYS A 79 -0.51 -10.94 -2.63
C LYS A 79 -1.44 -10.22 -3.62
N PRO A 80 -2.48 -10.89 -4.21
CA PRO A 80 -3.38 -10.21 -5.14
C PRO A 80 -4.32 -9.21 -4.45
N VAL A 81 -4.60 -9.36 -3.16
CA VAL A 81 -5.43 -8.42 -2.39
C VAL A 81 -4.72 -7.08 -2.22
N PHE A 82 -3.41 -7.13 -1.95
CA PHE A 82 -2.57 -5.93 -1.80
C PHE A 82 -1.90 -5.49 -3.10
N ASN A 83 -2.08 -6.24 -4.19
CA ASN A 83 -1.42 -6.00 -5.47
C ASN A 83 0.12 -5.97 -5.36
N ILE A 84 0.69 -6.85 -4.53
CA ILE A 84 2.14 -6.98 -4.34
C ILE A 84 2.66 -8.33 -4.86
N PRO A 85 3.82 -8.39 -5.52
CA PRO A 85 4.42 -9.62 -6.02
C PRO A 85 5.05 -10.49 -4.93
N LEU A 86 5.57 -9.89 -3.85
CA LEU A 86 6.31 -10.59 -2.79
C LEU A 86 6.26 -9.87 -1.44
N PHE A 87 6.62 -10.60 -0.39
CA PHE A 87 6.83 -10.10 0.97
C PHE A 87 8.33 -10.16 1.34
N PRO A 88 8.80 -9.29 2.25
CA PRO A 88 8.09 -8.11 2.74
C PRO A 88 7.93 -7.05 1.65
N ALA A 89 6.96 -6.16 1.84
CA ALA A 89 6.76 -5.01 0.97
C ALA A 89 6.44 -3.76 1.77
N VAL A 90 6.72 -2.60 1.21
CA VAL A 90 6.24 -1.31 1.73
C VAL A 90 5.61 -0.49 0.61
N SER A 91 4.40 0.00 0.85
CA SER A 91 3.73 0.97 0.00
C SER A 91 3.86 2.36 0.61
N LEU A 92 4.38 3.28 -0.20
CA LEU A 92 4.61 4.67 0.18
C LEU A 92 4.31 5.58 -1.01
N GLY A 93 3.35 6.50 -0.84
CA GLY A 93 3.09 7.53 -1.85
C GLY A 93 2.69 6.99 -3.24
N GLY A 94 2.07 5.81 -3.29
CA GLY A 94 1.69 5.14 -4.54
C GLY A 94 2.84 4.38 -5.23
N CYS A 95 3.98 4.19 -4.56
CA CYS A 95 5.07 3.33 -5.00
C CYS A 95 5.24 2.18 -4.01
N ASP A 96 5.52 0.99 -4.54
CA ASP A 96 5.75 -0.22 -3.76
C ASP A 96 7.21 -0.65 -3.88
N TYR A 97 7.80 -1.03 -2.76
CA TYR A 97 9.19 -1.50 -2.62
C TYR A 97 9.19 -2.85 -1.92
N PHE A 98 10.17 -3.71 -2.24
CA PHE A 98 10.09 -5.14 -1.92
C PHE A 98 11.38 -5.68 -1.31
N GLY A 99 11.27 -6.71 -0.46
CA GLY A 99 12.42 -7.41 0.10
C GLY A 99 13.34 -6.47 0.88
N GLU A 100 14.63 -6.47 0.53
CA GLU A 100 15.66 -5.63 1.17
C GLU A 100 15.32 -4.13 1.07
N GLU A 101 14.72 -3.67 -0.03
CA GLU A 101 14.31 -2.26 -0.16
C GLU A 101 13.27 -1.89 0.90
N ALA A 102 12.37 -2.82 1.26
CA ALA A 102 11.40 -2.57 2.33
C ALA A 102 12.08 -2.48 3.70
N VAL A 103 13.14 -3.25 3.93
CA VAL A 103 13.97 -3.19 5.15
C VAL A 103 14.74 -1.87 5.23
N ASP A 104 15.34 -1.45 4.12
CA ASP A 104 16.03 -0.16 4.00
C ASP A 104 15.09 1.01 4.30
N MET A 105 13.86 0.93 3.80
CA MET A 105 12.82 1.94 4.06
C MET A 105 12.40 2.00 5.52
N ALA A 106 12.29 0.86 6.20
CA ALA A 106 12.04 0.81 7.64
C ALA A 106 13.21 1.43 8.43
N SER A 107 14.44 1.10 8.07
CA SER A 107 15.67 1.59 8.72
C SER A 107 15.86 3.09 8.54
N GLU A 108 15.56 3.60 7.34
CA GLU A 108 15.61 5.03 7.04
C GLU A 108 14.49 5.77 7.78
N LEU A 109 13.28 5.20 7.88
CA LEU A 109 12.19 5.76 8.68
C LEU A 109 12.61 5.90 10.15
N TYR A 110 13.18 4.84 10.74
CA TYR A 110 13.74 4.86 12.09
C TYR A 110 14.76 6.00 12.24
N SER A 111 15.75 6.04 11.35
CA SER A 111 16.83 7.04 11.39
C SER A 111 16.28 8.47 11.26
N MET A 112 15.29 8.69 10.40
CA MET A 112 14.65 9.99 10.26
C MET A 112 13.91 10.42 11.53
N LEU A 113 13.21 9.51 12.20
CA LEU A 113 12.42 9.85 13.39
C LEU A 113 13.28 9.98 14.66
N ILE A 114 14.34 9.19 14.77
CA ILE A 114 15.23 9.19 15.94
C ILE A 114 16.38 10.19 15.79
N SER A 115 17.12 10.12 14.67
CA SER A 115 18.32 10.94 14.47
C SER A 115 18.01 12.37 14.03
N SER A 116 16.85 12.62 13.39
CA SER A 116 16.51 13.98 13.05
C SER A 116 16.12 14.76 14.33
N ARG A 117 17.03 15.64 14.77
CA ARG A 117 16.67 16.80 15.60
C ARG A 117 15.68 17.75 14.89
N GLY A 118 15.32 17.43 13.64
CA GLY A 118 14.46 18.20 12.76
C GLY A 118 12.99 18.04 13.13
N ARG A 119 12.26 19.15 13.10
CA ARG A 119 10.82 19.20 13.29
C ARG A 119 10.11 18.85 11.98
N LEU A 120 10.25 17.60 11.54
CA LEU A 120 9.62 17.14 10.29
C LEU A 120 8.12 16.92 10.50
N ASN A 121 7.33 17.35 9.52
CA ASN A 121 5.93 16.95 9.43
C ASN A 121 5.79 15.63 8.64
N SER A 122 4.60 15.04 8.63
CA SER A 122 4.33 13.74 7.99
C SER A 122 4.65 13.74 6.49
N GLU A 123 4.31 14.83 5.79
CA GLU A 123 4.59 14.99 4.36
C GLU A 123 6.09 15.03 4.08
N GLN A 124 6.87 15.73 4.92
CA GLN A 124 8.32 15.80 4.79
C GLN A 124 8.99 14.45 5.07
N VAL A 125 8.46 13.65 6.00
CA VAL A 125 8.96 12.29 6.24
C VAL A 125 8.71 11.43 4.99
N VAL A 126 7.48 11.41 4.48
CA VAL A 126 7.10 10.64 3.29
C VAL A 126 7.94 11.06 2.07
N ASP A 127 8.05 12.37 1.82
CA ASP A 127 8.79 12.87 0.66
C ASP A 127 10.31 12.58 0.74
N ARG A 128 10.90 12.65 1.94
CA ARG A 128 12.31 12.28 2.12
C ARG A 128 12.53 10.78 1.91
N LEU A 129 11.63 9.95 2.43
CA LEU A 129 11.68 8.50 2.21
C LEU A 129 11.56 8.18 0.72
N LEU A 130 10.61 8.78 0.00
CA LEU A 130 10.48 8.63 -1.45
C LEU A 130 11.76 9.04 -2.19
N ARG A 131 12.36 10.18 -1.82
CA ARG A 131 13.62 10.64 -2.40
C ARG A 131 14.77 9.67 -2.12
N ARG A 132 14.80 9.06 -0.94
CA ARG A 132 15.82 8.07 -0.59
C ARG A 132 15.63 6.77 -1.38
N ALA A 133 14.40 6.28 -1.45
CA ALA A 133 14.03 5.07 -2.18
C ALA A 133 14.40 5.17 -3.68
N ARG A 134 14.16 6.33 -4.30
CA ARG A 134 14.59 6.58 -5.69
C ARG A 134 16.10 6.52 -5.87
N LYS A 135 16.88 6.95 -4.87
CA LYS A 135 18.34 6.85 -4.89
C LYS A 135 18.81 5.41 -4.69
N MET A 136 18.17 4.64 -3.82
CA MET A 136 18.47 3.22 -3.61
C MET A 136 18.23 2.41 -4.89
N GLY A 137 17.08 2.62 -5.55
CA GLY A 137 16.78 1.97 -6.85
C GLY A 137 17.70 2.36 -8.00
N SER A 138 18.45 3.48 -7.88
CA SER A 138 19.43 3.89 -8.90
C SER A 138 20.77 3.14 -8.81
N PHE A 139 21.07 2.47 -7.68
CA PHE A 139 22.30 1.70 -7.50
C PHE A 139 22.19 0.23 -7.92
N ASN A 140 20.97 -0.34 -7.96
CA ASN A 140 20.70 -1.72 -8.37
C ASN A 140 20.18 -1.82 -9.83
N GLY A 141 20.65 -0.93 -10.70
CA GLY A 141 20.21 -0.84 -12.10
C GLY A 141 20.62 -2.04 -12.96
N VAL A 142 19.87 -3.13 -12.91
CA VAL A 142 19.48 -3.79 -14.16
C VAL A 142 18.42 -2.89 -14.77
N GLU A 143 18.71 -2.34 -15.94
CA GLU A 143 17.76 -1.54 -16.73
C GLU A 143 16.42 -2.27 -16.89
N ALA A 144 15.48 -2.04 -15.98
CA ALA A 144 14.10 -1.91 -16.39
C ALA A 144 14.06 -0.57 -17.14
N LYS A 145 14.22 -0.62 -18.47
CA LYS A 145 13.99 0.52 -19.36
C LYS A 145 12.62 1.12 -19.05
N ARG A 146 12.57 2.11 -18.18
CA ARG A 146 11.54 3.12 -18.19
C ARG A 146 12.07 4.21 -19.09
N SER A 147 11.63 4.19 -20.35
CA SER A 147 11.73 5.38 -21.17
C SER A 147 10.90 6.46 -20.49
N GLU A 148 11.56 7.51 -20.02
CA GLU A 148 10.91 8.81 -19.97
C GLU A 148 10.59 9.22 -21.41
N GLU A 149 9.41 9.81 -21.58
CA GLU A 149 8.86 10.38 -22.81
C GLU A 149 8.39 9.38 -23.89
N SER A 150 7.21 8.80 -23.66
CA SER A 150 6.24 8.78 -24.76
C SER A 150 4.82 8.95 -24.24
N LYS A 151 4.06 9.71 -25.02
CA LYS A 151 2.65 9.99 -24.88
C LYS A 151 1.86 8.71 -24.69
N VAL A 152 0.72 8.84 -24.02
CA VAL A 152 -0.49 8.00 -24.11
C VAL A 152 -0.46 7.14 -25.38
N TYR A 153 -0.56 5.81 -25.21
CA TYR A 153 -1.33 4.85 -26.01
C TYR A 153 -0.86 3.41 -25.72
N GLY A 154 -1.79 2.52 -25.34
CA GLY A 154 -1.59 1.06 -25.41
C GLY A 154 -1.49 0.32 -24.07
N GLY A 155 -2.63 0.04 -23.44
CA GLY A 155 -2.72 -0.95 -22.37
C GLY A 155 -2.45 -2.37 -22.89
N SER A 156 -1.71 -3.18 -22.13
CA SER A 156 -1.42 -4.58 -22.48
C SER A 156 -2.72 -5.38 -22.73
N PRO A 157 -2.89 -6.05 -23.89
CA PRO A 157 -4.08 -6.84 -24.22
C PRO A 157 -4.39 -7.93 -23.19
N ALA A 158 -3.37 -8.46 -22.52
CA ALA A 158 -3.51 -9.47 -21.48
C ALA A 158 -4.19 -8.90 -20.21
N VAL A 159 -3.87 -7.65 -19.84
CA VAL A 159 -4.47 -6.95 -18.70
C VAL A 159 -5.90 -6.54 -19.00
N ALA A 160 -6.18 -6.11 -20.22
CA ALA A 160 -7.54 -5.84 -20.69
C ALA A 160 -8.40 -7.12 -20.69
N GLY A 161 -7.83 -8.26 -21.12
CA GLY A 161 -8.49 -9.57 -21.09
C GLY A 161 -8.81 -10.04 -19.67
N LEU A 162 -7.86 -9.89 -18.73
CA LEU A 162 -8.07 -10.25 -17.32
C LEU A 162 -9.13 -9.36 -16.65
N CYS A 163 -9.08 -8.05 -16.88
CA CYS A 163 -10.09 -7.11 -16.36
C CYS A 163 -11.49 -7.43 -16.90
N LYS A 164 -11.60 -7.77 -18.19
CA LYS A 164 -12.86 -8.17 -18.80
C LYS A 164 -13.42 -9.44 -18.16
N HIS A 165 -12.58 -10.46 -17.95
CA HIS A 165 -13.00 -11.72 -17.33
C HIS A 165 -13.49 -11.54 -15.89
N VAL A 166 -12.74 -10.79 -15.07
CA VAL A 166 -13.13 -10.50 -13.67
C VAL A 166 -14.47 -9.75 -13.64
N PHE A 167 -14.67 -8.84 -14.59
CA PHE A 167 -15.89 -8.06 -14.67
C PHE A 167 -17.10 -8.89 -15.11
N GLU A 168 -16.94 -9.76 -16.11
CA GLU A 168 -17.97 -10.72 -16.52
C GLU A 168 -18.38 -11.63 -15.35
N GLU A 169 -17.43 -12.04 -14.51
CA GLU A 169 -17.72 -12.83 -13.32
C GLU A 169 -18.50 -12.03 -12.25
N LEU A 170 -18.16 -10.77 -12.03
CA LEU A 170 -18.88 -9.88 -11.11
C LEU A 170 -20.32 -9.62 -11.58
N MET A 171 -20.51 -9.41 -12.89
CA MET A 171 -21.84 -9.26 -13.49
C MET A 171 -22.68 -10.53 -13.33
N ARG A 172 -22.11 -11.72 -13.57
CA ARG A 172 -22.79 -13.00 -13.33
C ARG A 172 -23.21 -13.18 -11.86
N LYS A 173 -22.35 -12.78 -10.92
CA LYS A 173 -22.69 -12.82 -9.48
C LYS A 173 -23.83 -11.86 -9.14
N LEU A 174 -23.83 -10.66 -9.72
CA LEU A 174 -24.90 -9.68 -9.53
C LEU A 174 -26.24 -10.16 -10.10
N ASP A 175 -26.23 -10.75 -11.30
CA ASP A 175 -27.42 -11.31 -11.95
C ASP A 175 -27.99 -12.48 -11.14
N LYS A 176 -27.11 -13.33 -10.58
CA LYS A 176 -27.51 -14.41 -9.68
C LYS A 176 -28.18 -13.88 -8.42
N LEU A 177 -27.65 -12.80 -7.82
CA LEU A 177 -28.28 -12.16 -6.65
C LEU A 177 -29.67 -11.59 -6.97
N LYS A 178 -29.88 -11.07 -8.18
CA LYS A 178 -31.19 -10.61 -8.65
C LYS A 178 -32.16 -11.77 -8.84
N LEU A 179 -31.74 -12.85 -9.49
CA LEU A 179 -32.53 -14.06 -9.69
C LEU A 179 -32.94 -14.70 -8.36
N GLU A 180 -32.04 -14.72 -7.38
CA GLU A 180 -32.30 -15.20 -6.02
C GLU A 180 -33.13 -14.22 -5.17
N LYS A 181 -33.58 -13.09 -5.74
CA LYS A 181 -34.33 -12.02 -5.05
C LYS A 181 -33.65 -11.51 -3.78
N LYS A 182 -32.31 -11.61 -3.70
CA LYS A 182 -31.51 -11.12 -2.58
C LYS A 182 -31.26 -9.60 -2.65
N ILE A 183 -31.49 -9.00 -3.81
CA ILE A 183 -31.39 -7.56 -4.06
C ILE A 183 -32.63 -7.08 -4.80
N ASP A 184 -33.08 -5.87 -4.48
CA ASP A 184 -34.17 -5.20 -5.17
C ASP A 184 -33.70 -4.58 -6.50
N ASP A 185 -34.65 -4.28 -7.39
CA ASP A 185 -34.36 -3.76 -8.74
C ASP A 185 -33.60 -2.43 -8.71
N VAL A 186 -33.85 -1.58 -7.70
CA VAL A 186 -33.22 -0.27 -7.57
C VAL A 186 -31.74 -0.42 -7.20
N LYS A 187 -31.41 -1.31 -6.27
CA LYS A 187 -30.04 -1.65 -5.89
C LYS A 187 -29.31 -2.37 -7.01
N TYR A 188 -29.99 -3.25 -7.73
CA TYR A 188 -29.42 -3.94 -8.89
C TYR A 188 -29.00 -2.93 -9.97
N GLU A 189 -29.88 -2.03 -10.39
CA GLU A 189 -29.56 -1.04 -11.43
C GLU A 189 -28.45 -0.07 -10.98
N LYS A 190 -28.42 0.31 -9.70
CA LYS A 190 -27.35 1.16 -9.16
C LYS A 190 -25.98 0.48 -9.21
N LEU A 191 -25.90 -0.79 -8.78
CA LEU A 191 -24.65 -1.56 -8.79
C LEU A 191 -24.20 -1.87 -10.22
N ARG A 192 -25.14 -2.27 -11.09
CA ARG A 192 -24.91 -2.47 -12.51
C ARG A 192 -24.38 -1.21 -13.19
N GLY A 193 -24.94 -0.05 -12.88
CA GLY A 193 -24.47 1.24 -13.41
C GLY A 193 -23.05 1.60 -12.96
N ILE A 194 -22.69 1.31 -11.70
CA ILE A 194 -21.32 1.53 -11.18
C ILE A 194 -20.33 0.62 -11.89
N TYR A 195 -20.66 -0.66 -12.02
CA TYR A 195 -19.83 -1.61 -12.75
C TYR A 195 -19.63 -1.16 -14.20
N VAL A 196 -20.71 -0.86 -14.93
CA VAL A 196 -20.60 -0.44 -16.34
C VAL A 196 -19.73 0.82 -16.49
N LYS A 197 -19.83 1.78 -15.56
CA LYS A 197 -18.96 2.97 -15.56
C LYS A 197 -17.50 2.61 -15.31
N LEU A 198 -17.21 1.72 -14.37
CA LEU A 198 -15.84 1.25 -14.10
C LEU A 198 -15.22 0.54 -15.31
N LEU A 199 -16.01 -0.22 -16.07
CA LEU A 199 -15.55 -0.86 -17.31
C LEU A 199 -15.39 0.15 -18.46
N GLY A 200 -16.34 1.07 -18.61
CA GLY A 200 -16.30 2.11 -19.63
C GLY A 200 -15.12 3.07 -19.46
N ILE A 201 -14.79 3.44 -18.22
CA ILE A 201 -13.59 4.24 -17.90
C ILE A 201 -12.32 3.46 -18.26
N ARG A 202 -12.24 2.16 -17.93
CA ARG A 202 -11.06 1.34 -18.23
C ARG A 202 -10.89 0.98 -19.71
N LEU A 203 -11.95 0.97 -20.51
CA LEU A 203 -11.89 0.69 -21.95
C LEU A 203 -11.60 1.95 -22.79
N LEU A 204 -12.01 3.13 -22.32
CA LEU A 204 -11.70 4.41 -22.98
C LEU A 204 -10.25 4.86 -22.76
N ASP A 205 -9.59 4.39 -21.69
CA ASP A 205 -8.16 4.65 -21.41
C ASP A 205 -7.20 3.67 -22.13
N VAL A 206 -7.73 2.76 -22.97
CA VAL A 206 -6.94 1.84 -23.83
C VAL A 206 -7.10 2.20 -25.31
N GLY A 207 -7.83 3.28 -25.60
CA GLY A 207 -8.14 3.75 -26.94
C GLY A 207 -7.04 4.56 -27.56
#